data_AF-A0A4C1YMT4-F1
#
_entry.id   AF-A0A4C1YMT4-F1
#
_cell.length_a   1.000
_cell.length_b   1.000
_cell.length_c   1.000
_cell.angle_alpha   90.00
_cell.angle_beta   90.00
_cell.angle_gamma   90.00
#
_symmetry.space_group_name_H-M   'P 1'
#
loop_
_entity.id
_entity.type
_entity.pdbx_description
1 polymer ?
#
loop_
_entity_poly.entity_id
_entity_poly.type
_entity_poly.pdbx_seq_one_letter_code
_entity_poly.pdbx_strand_id
1 'polypeptide(L)'
;MIHGPCGTLNSSSPCMADGKCTKISLKILPMIRSNVDGYPIYRRRNPENGGQSFIKNIINTDIDIDNRYGAIFASLSKTYNAHINVEFCSSVKSINICKYVHKGSDMAVFRVENTNECSSSE
;
A
#
# COMPACT_ATOMS: atom_id res chain seq x y z
N MET A 1 0.96 2.42 -0.80
CA MET A 1 0.33 3.44 -1.65
C MET A 1 -0.62 4.26 -0.81
N ILE A 2 -0.55 5.58 -0.92
CA ILE A 2 -1.52 6.50 -0.32
C ILE A 2 -2.69 6.60 -1.29
N HIS A 3 -3.90 6.42 -0.79
CA HIS A 3 -5.10 6.62 -1.59
C HIS A 3 -5.21 8.09 -1.97
N GLY A 4 -5.33 8.38 -3.27
CA GLY A 4 -5.55 9.75 -3.77
C GLY A 4 -6.89 10.32 -3.31
N PRO A 5 -7.14 11.63 -3.48
CA PRO A 5 -8.41 12.22 -3.10
C PRO A 5 -9.57 11.56 -3.88
N CYS A 6 -10.62 11.22 -3.14
CA CYS A 6 -11.90 10.75 -3.67
C CYS A 6 -13.02 11.29 -2.78
N GLY A 7 -14.28 11.02 -3.14
CA GLY A 7 -15.42 11.47 -2.37
C GLY A 7 -15.84 12.86 -2.79
N THR A 8 -16.05 13.73 -1.81
CA THR A 8 -16.38 15.15 -2.04
C THR A 8 -15.26 15.91 -2.72
N LEU A 9 -14.01 15.50 -2.48
CA LEU A 9 -12.81 16.13 -3.06
C LEU A 9 -12.59 15.73 -4.53
N ASN A 10 -13.03 14.53 -4.91
CA ASN A 10 -13.01 14.09 -6.30
C ASN A 10 -14.03 12.95 -6.53
N SER A 11 -15.18 13.29 -7.12
CA SER A 11 -16.23 12.33 -7.43
C SER A 11 -15.93 11.46 -8.66
N SER A 12 -14.98 11.89 -9.50
CA SER A 12 -14.56 11.15 -10.71
C SER A 12 -13.52 10.08 -10.45
N SER A 13 -13.01 9.97 -9.21
CA SER A 13 -12.00 8.97 -8.87
C SER A 13 -12.52 7.54 -9.10
N PRO A 14 -11.70 6.62 -9.66
CA PRO A 14 -12.13 5.27 -10.05
C PRO A 14 -12.56 4.38 -8.86
N CYS A 15 -12.27 4.82 -7.63
CA CYS A 15 -12.70 4.17 -6.40
C CYS A 15 -14.12 4.55 -5.95
N MET A 16 -14.78 5.50 -6.61
CA MET A 16 -16.14 5.93 -6.29
C MET A 16 -17.17 4.93 -6.83
N ALA A 17 -18.10 4.50 -5.99
CA ALA A 17 -19.27 3.72 -6.36
C ALA A 17 -20.47 4.21 -5.53
N ASP A 18 -21.64 4.41 -6.16
CA ASP A 18 -22.87 4.86 -5.49
C ASP A 18 -22.69 6.13 -4.63
N GLY A 19 -21.88 7.07 -5.10
CA GLY A 19 -21.57 8.31 -4.38
C GLY A 19 -20.67 8.14 -3.15
N LYS A 20 -20.17 6.92 -2.89
CA LYS A 20 -19.25 6.62 -1.78
C LYS A 20 -17.93 6.07 -2.29
N CYS A 21 -16.85 6.47 -1.63
CA CYS A 21 -15.55 5.92 -1.97
C CYS A 21 -15.40 4.52 -1.36
N THR A 22 -15.22 3.52 -2.22
CA THR A 22 -15.08 2.10 -1.83
C THR A 22 -13.78 1.83 -1.06
N LYS A 23 -12.81 2.74 -1.11
CA LYS A 23 -11.45 2.57 -0.54
C LYS A 23 -11.15 3.46 0.67
N ILE A 24 -11.76 4.64 0.80
CA ILE A 24 -11.54 5.57 1.93
C ILE A 24 -12.31 5.20 3.20
N SER A 25 -13.16 4.17 3.18
CA SER A 25 -14.00 3.77 4.32
C SER A 25 -13.25 3.18 5.53
N LEU A 26 -11.94 3.39 5.63
CA LEU A 26 -11.11 2.87 6.71
C LEU A 26 -11.25 3.78 7.93
N LYS A 27 -12.26 3.47 8.76
CA LYS A 27 -12.54 4.13 10.03
C LYS A 27 -11.29 4.14 10.94
N ILE A 28 -11.13 5.24 11.69
CA ILE A 28 -10.18 5.32 12.80
C ILE A 28 -10.58 4.23 13.81
N LEU A 29 -9.59 3.45 14.25
CA LEU A 29 -9.81 2.33 15.15
C LEU A 29 -8.85 2.43 16.32
N PRO A 30 -9.33 2.36 17.58
CA PRO A 30 -8.50 2.50 18.77
C PRO A 30 -7.65 1.25 19.06
N MET A 31 -8.05 0.08 18.55
CA MET A 31 -7.33 -1.20 18.72
C MET A 31 -7.49 -2.11 17.49
N ILE A 32 -6.55 -3.04 17.30
CA ILE A 32 -6.67 -4.11 16.31
C ILE A 32 -7.84 -5.01 16.71
N ARG A 33 -8.74 -5.31 15.77
CA ARG A 33 -9.88 -6.21 16.00
C ARG A 33 -9.86 -7.34 14.99
N SER A 34 -10.17 -8.56 15.43
CA SER A 34 -10.38 -9.67 14.50
C SER A 34 -11.67 -9.44 13.70
N ASN A 35 -11.60 -9.50 12.36
CA ASN A 35 -12.80 -9.49 11.52
C ASN A 35 -13.42 -10.89 11.44
N VAL A 36 -14.70 -10.97 11.11
CA VAL A 36 -15.45 -12.23 10.90
C VAL A 36 -14.81 -13.09 9.81
N ASP A 37 -14.20 -12.46 8.79
CA ASP A 37 -13.54 -13.15 7.69
C ASP A 37 -12.18 -13.76 8.04
N GLY A 38 -11.67 -13.53 9.25
CA GLY A 38 -10.37 -14.01 9.73
C GLY A 38 -9.20 -13.05 9.45
N TYR A 39 -9.43 -11.95 8.74
CA TYR A 39 -8.45 -10.88 8.59
C TYR A 39 -8.54 -9.88 9.75
N PRO A 40 -7.43 -9.42 10.35
CA PRO A 40 -7.50 -8.39 11.37
C PRO A 40 -7.79 -7.02 10.75
N ILE A 41 -8.67 -6.29 11.42
CA ILE A 41 -8.94 -4.88 11.15
C ILE A 41 -7.91 -4.07 11.92
N TYR A 42 -7.07 -3.37 11.18
CA TYR A 42 -5.94 -2.62 11.73
C TYR A 42 -6.35 -1.43 12.56
N ARG A 43 -5.62 -1.24 13.67
CA ARG A 43 -5.66 0.00 14.44
C ARG A 43 -5.19 1.17 13.58
N ARG A 44 -5.93 2.27 13.56
CA ARG A 44 -5.55 3.53 12.90
C ARG A 44 -5.71 4.67 13.90
N ARG A 45 -4.60 5.34 14.23
CA ARG A 45 -4.58 6.49 15.14
C ARG A 45 -4.86 7.77 14.37
N ASN A 46 -5.72 8.62 14.91
CA ASN A 46 -5.86 10.02 14.49
C ASN A 46 -4.67 10.85 15.01
N PRO A 47 -4.45 12.06 14.51
CA PRO A 47 -3.34 12.93 14.93
C PRO A 47 -3.30 13.13 16.45
N GLU A 48 -4.46 13.35 17.07
CA GLU A 48 -4.64 13.49 18.53
C GLU A 48 -4.10 12.30 19.35
N ASN A 49 -4.20 11.07 18.82
CA ASN A 49 -3.73 9.85 19.49
C ASN A 49 -2.38 9.36 18.95
N GLY A 50 -1.54 10.26 18.42
CA GLY A 50 -0.22 9.94 17.87
C GLY A 50 -0.25 9.33 16.48
N GLY A 51 -1.28 9.66 15.69
CA GLY A 51 -1.30 9.49 14.23
C GLY A 51 -0.42 10.53 13.54
N GLN A 52 -0.07 10.31 12.28
CA GLN A 52 0.64 11.31 11.48
C GLN A 52 -0.31 11.84 10.42
N SER A 53 -0.29 13.16 10.25
CA SER A 53 -0.89 13.83 9.12
C SER A 53 0.12 14.75 8.45
N PHE A 54 -0.12 15.03 7.18
CA PHE A 54 0.68 16.00 6.43
C PHE A 54 -0.20 16.67 5.38
N ILE A 55 0.11 17.92 5.11
CA ILE A 55 -0.59 18.70 4.10
C ILE A 55 0.01 18.37 2.74
N LYS A 56 -0.84 18.05 1.78
CA LYS A 56 -0.45 17.89 0.38
C LYS A 56 -1.33 18.76 -0.50
N ASN A 57 -0.69 19.56 -1.35
CA ASN A 57 -1.40 20.29 -2.38
C ASN A 57 -1.86 19.31 -3.48
N ILE A 58 -3.16 19.22 -3.69
CA ILE A 58 -3.76 18.43 -4.76
C ILE A 58 -4.86 19.27 -5.41
N ILE A 59 -4.79 19.44 -6.74
CA ILE A 59 -5.76 20.25 -7.52
C ILE A 59 -5.87 21.67 -6.92
N ASN A 60 -4.73 22.34 -6.73
CA ASN A 60 -4.63 23.69 -6.15
C ASN A 60 -5.29 23.87 -4.77
N THR A 61 -5.56 22.78 -4.06
CA THR A 61 -6.17 22.80 -2.73
C THR A 61 -5.25 22.08 -1.76
N ASP A 62 -5.02 22.68 -0.60
CA ASP A 62 -4.27 22.04 0.47
C ASP A 62 -5.18 21.04 1.19
N ILE A 63 -4.81 19.76 1.10
CA ILE A 63 -5.57 18.66 1.69
C ILE A 63 -4.76 18.07 2.84
N ASP A 64 -5.37 18.00 4.02
CA ASP A 64 -4.80 17.31 5.17
C ASP A 64 -4.95 15.79 4.99
N ILE A 65 -3.82 15.12 4.71
CA ILE A 65 -3.74 13.68 4.52
C ILE A 65 -3.31 13.04 5.84
N ASP A 66 -4.27 12.36 6.46
CA ASP A 66 -4.08 11.58 7.68
C ASP A 66 -4.02 10.06 7.36
N ASN A 67 -3.71 9.24 8.37
CA ASN A 67 -3.67 7.76 8.33
C ASN A 67 -4.98 7.07 7.87
N ARG A 68 -6.03 7.85 7.59
CA ARG A 68 -7.28 7.40 6.94
C ARG A 68 -7.06 7.07 5.46
N TYR A 69 -6.16 7.79 4.79
CA TYR A 69 -5.87 7.60 3.36
C TYR A 69 -4.91 6.44 3.06
N GLY A 70 -4.37 5.77 4.09
CA GLY A 70 -3.49 4.61 3.91
C GLY A 70 -2.97 4.06 5.24
N ALA A 71 -2.68 2.76 5.29
CA ALA A 71 -2.01 2.13 6.42
C ALA A 71 -0.49 2.18 6.20
N ILE A 72 0.14 3.33 6.47
CA ILE A 72 1.59 3.47 6.38
C ILE A 72 2.12 3.70 7.78
N PHE A 73 3.00 2.82 8.24
CA PHE A 73 3.74 3.06 9.48
C PHE A 73 4.88 4.04 9.17
N ALA A 74 4.59 5.33 9.32
CA ALA A 74 5.52 6.41 8.98
C ALA A 74 6.86 6.34 9.73
N SER A 75 6.88 5.81 10.96
CA SER A 75 8.12 5.60 11.71
C SER A 75 9.04 4.60 11.00
N LEU A 76 8.53 3.41 10.68
CA LEU A 76 9.31 2.37 9.98
C LEU A 76 9.69 2.84 8.58
N SER A 77 8.80 3.54 7.88
CA SER A 77 9.09 4.02 6.54
C SER A 77 10.25 5.02 6.52
N LYS A 78 10.32 5.92 7.51
CA LYS A 78 11.45 6.85 7.67
C LYS A 78 12.75 6.12 8.03
N THR A 79 12.70 5.11 8.91
CA THR A 79 13.89 4.36 9.33
C THR A 79 14.53 3.59 8.18
N TYR A 80 13.73 2.98 7.33
CA TYR A 80 14.23 2.09 6.26
C TYR A 80 14.21 2.71 4.87
N ASN A 81 13.84 3.99 4.74
CA ASN A 81 13.64 4.68 3.46
C ASN A 81 12.81 3.85 2.45
N ALA A 82 11.82 3.13 2.96
CA ALA A 82 11.03 2.17 2.19
C ALA A 82 9.56 2.29 2.58
N HIS A 83 8.67 2.01 1.64
CA HIS A 83 7.25 1.97 1.93
C HIS A 83 6.89 0.63 2.62
N ILE A 84 6.86 0.64 3.95
CA ILE A 84 6.59 -0.56 4.76
C ILE A 84 5.10 -0.63 5.11
N ASN A 85 4.47 -1.74 4.72
CA ASN A 85 3.15 -2.14 5.21
C ASN A 85 3.33 -3.16 6.34
N VAL A 86 2.72 -2.93 7.49
CA VAL A 86 2.76 -3.89 8.62
C VAL A 86 1.42 -4.55 8.73
N GLU A 87 1.43 -5.88 8.66
CA GLU A 87 0.24 -6.71 8.76
C GLU A 87 0.27 -7.57 10.03
N PHE A 88 -0.86 -7.65 10.74
CA PHE A 88 -1.04 -8.50 11.90
C PHE A 88 -1.61 -9.81 11.36
N CYS A 89 -1.04 -10.93 11.76
CA CYS A 89 -1.41 -12.24 11.24
C CYS A 89 -1.77 -13.12 12.43
N SER A 90 -3.07 -13.20 12.75
CA SER A 90 -3.56 -14.00 13.88
C SER A 90 -4.41 -15.21 13.47
N SER A 91 -4.73 -15.38 12.19
CA SER A 91 -5.51 -16.52 11.71
C SER A 91 -4.78 -17.32 10.64
N VAL A 92 -5.18 -18.58 10.48
CA VAL A 92 -4.67 -19.47 9.43
C VAL A 92 -4.93 -18.91 8.02
N LYS A 93 -5.98 -18.09 7.84
CA LYS A 93 -6.23 -17.37 6.58
C LYS A 93 -5.24 -16.22 6.34
N SER A 94 -4.69 -15.64 7.40
CA SER A 94 -3.67 -14.59 7.33
C SER A 94 -2.27 -15.12 6.94
N ILE A 95 -2.04 -16.44 7.01
CA ILE A 95 -0.80 -17.12 6.54
C ILE A 95 -0.53 -16.88 5.04
N ASN A 96 -1.51 -16.38 4.28
CA ASN A 96 -1.28 -15.92 2.91
C ASN A 96 -0.17 -14.85 2.77
N ILE A 97 0.23 -14.18 3.86
CA ILE A 97 1.44 -13.33 3.91
C ILE A 97 2.72 -14.13 3.62
N CYS A 98 2.79 -15.40 4.05
CA CYS A 98 3.92 -16.28 3.77
C CYS A 98 4.09 -16.57 2.27
N LYS A 99 3.09 -16.30 1.41
CA LYS A 99 3.25 -16.40 -0.04
C LYS A 99 4.35 -15.46 -0.55
N TYR A 100 4.55 -14.32 0.11
CA TYR A 100 5.57 -13.34 -0.29
C TYR A 100 6.97 -13.75 0.15
N VAL A 101 7.08 -14.59 1.19
CA VAL A 101 8.36 -15.15 1.66
C VAL A 101 8.87 -16.23 0.71
N HIS A 102 7.95 -17.04 0.18
CA HIS A 102 8.28 -18.15 -0.72
C HIS A 102 8.15 -17.79 -2.20
N LYS A 103 7.83 -16.53 -2.52
CA LYS A 103 7.86 -16.07 -3.91
C LYS A 103 9.34 -16.04 -4.33
N GLY A 104 9.73 -16.97 -5.20
CA GLY A 104 11.08 -17.01 -5.76
C GLY A 104 11.43 -15.72 -6.50
N SER A 105 12.71 -15.55 -6.84
CA SER A 105 13.19 -14.36 -7.52
C SER A 105 12.43 -14.12 -8.84
N ASP A 106 11.74 -12.98 -8.95
CA ASP A 106 10.97 -12.59 -10.15
C ASP A 106 11.86 -11.93 -11.22
N MET A 107 13.19 -12.02 -11.07
CA MET A 107 14.18 -11.36 -11.90
C MET A 107 14.98 -12.39 -12.69
N ALA A 108 14.77 -12.39 -14.01
CA ALA A 108 15.61 -13.13 -14.94
C ALA A 108 16.51 -12.15 -15.69
N VAL A 109 17.82 -12.41 -15.67
CA VAL A 109 18.82 -11.63 -16.42
C VAL A 109 19.26 -12.47 -17.61
N PHE A 110 19.04 -11.96 -18.82
CA PHE A 110 19.52 -12.59 -20.05
C PHE A 110 20.53 -11.68 -20.72
N ARG A 111 21.62 -12.28 -21.19
CA ARG A 111 22.63 -11.62 -22.03
C ARG A 111 22.45 -12.13 -23.45
N VAL A 112 22.22 -11.22 -24.38
CA VAL A 112 22.15 -11.52 -25.82
C VAL A 112 23.52 -11.22 -26.41
N GLU A 113 24.16 -12.24 -26.99
CA GLU A 113 25.41 -12.09 -27.73
C GLU A 113 25.13 -12.32 -29.22
N ASN A 114 25.61 -11.41 -30.07
CA ASN A 114 25.54 -11.59 -31.52
C ASN A 114 26.70 -12.48 -31.96
N THR A 115 26.40 -13.73 -32.31
CA THR A 115 27.34 -14.60 -33.01
C THR A 115 27.37 -14.25 -34.50
N ASN A 116 28.05 -13.15 -34.84
CA ASN A 116 28.46 -12.87 -36.23
C ASN A 116 29.88 -13.40 -36.49
N GLU A 117 30.15 -14.64 -36.10
CA GLU A 117 31.30 -15.38 -36.60
C GLU A 117 30.83 -16.32 -37.72
N CYS A 118 30.68 -15.73 -38.90
CA CYS A 118 30.70 -16.48 -40.14
C CYS A 118 32.13 -17.03 -40.28
N SER A 119 32.30 -18.32 -39.95
CA SER A 119 33.50 -19.08 -40.25
C SER A 119 33.68 -19.09 -41.77
N SER A 120 34.50 -18.14 -42.25
CA SER A 120 35.04 -18.19 -43.60
C SER A 120 36.27 -19.09 -43.54
N SER A 121 36.13 -20.23 -44.20
CA SER A 121 37.16 -21.18 -44.58
C SER A 121 38.40 -20.51 -45.19
N GLU A 122 39.59 -20.84 -44.65
CA GLU A 122 40.76 -21.42 -45.34
C GLU A 122 41.81 -21.87 -44.31
#